data_AF-A0A1X2GBZ3-F1
#
_entry.id   AF-A0A1X2GBZ3-F1
#
_cell.length_a   1.000
_cell.length_b   1.000
_cell.length_c   1.000
_cell.angle_alpha   90.00
_cell.angle_beta   90.00
_cell.angle_gamma   90.00
#
_symmetry.space_group_name_H-M   'P 1'
#
loop_
_entity.id
_entity.type
_entity.pdbx_description
1 polymer ?
#
loop_
_entity_poly.entity_id
_entity_poly.type
_entity_poly.pdbx_seq_one_letter_code
_entity_poly.pdbx_strand_id
1 'polypeptide(L)'
;EDFCFALLRTSSLQILKAAGFEGVESGSANALTDVFGKYIQLLASTSSEYARLAGRSHANALDVVDGLNELSIDLKSLEDWLQVDG
;
A
#
# COMPACT_ATOMS: atom_id res chain seq x y z
N GLU A 1 -13.09 -12.00 -5.27
CA GLU A 1 -11.88 -11.85 -4.44
C GLU A 1 -10.63 -12.30 -5.17
N ASP A 2 -10.67 -13.44 -5.87
CA ASP A 2 -9.51 -14.03 -6.56
C ASP A 2 -8.77 -13.09 -7.53
N PHE A 3 -9.49 -12.24 -8.27
CA PHE A 3 -8.86 -11.30 -9.21
C PHE A 3 -7.99 -10.25 -8.50
N CYS A 4 -8.52 -9.61 -7.45
CA CYS A 4 -7.77 -8.59 -6.70
C CYS A 4 -6.57 -9.23 -5.97
N PHE A 5 -6.76 -10.42 -5.41
CA PHE A 5 -5.66 -11.18 -4.81
C PHE A 5 -4.58 -11.51 -5.85
N ALA A 6 -4.96 -12.01 -7.03
CA ALA A 6 -4.02 -12.33 -8.10
C ALA A 6 -3.25 -11.09 -8.59
N LEU A 7 -3.90 -9.93 -8.66
CA LEU A 7 -3.26 -8.67 -9.01
C LEU A 7 -2.24 -8.26 -7.94
N LEU A 8 -2.64 -8.23 -6.66
CA LEU A 8 -1.75 -7.92 -5.54
C LEU A 8 -0.58 -8.88 -5.45
N ARG A 9 -0.82 -10.17 -5.72
CA ARG A 9 0.22 -11.21 -5.75
C ARG A 9 1.21 -10.94 -6.87
N THR A 10 0.73 -10.62 -8.06
CA THR A 10 1.59 -10.24 -9.20
C THR A 10 2.46 -9.03 -8.84
N SER A 11 1.87 -7.97 -8.29
CA SER A 11 2.61 -6.77 -7.87
C SER A 11 3.64 -7.09 -6.80
N SER A 12 3.29 -7.89 -5.80
CA SER A 12 4.21 -8.30 -4.72
C SER A 12 5.42 -9.05 -5.28
N LEU A 13 5.19 -9.97 -6.23
CA LEU A 13 6.27 -10.72 -6.88
C LEU A 13 7.15 -9.82 -7.76
N GLN A 14 6.57 -8.83 -8.44
CA GLN A 14 7.34 -7.86 -9.22
C GLN A 14 8.24 -7.00 -8.32
N ILE A 15 7.72 -6.54 -7.17
CA ILE A 15 8.51 -5.80 -6.17
C ILE A 15 9.65 -6.67 -5.62
N LEU A 16 9.37 -7.91 -5.23
CA LEU A 16 10.42 -8.84 -4.77
C LEU A 16 11.49 -9.07 -5.83
N LYS A 17 11.11 -9.23 -7.10
CA LYS A 17 12.06 -9.36 -8.19
C LYS A 17 12.92 -8.11 -8.38
N ALA A 18 12.33 -6.92 -8.29
CA ALA A 18 13.06 -5.65 -8.36
C ALA A 18 14.05 -5.50 -7.19
N ALA A 19 13.70 -6.01 -6.02
CA ALA A 19 14.57 -6.08 -4.84
C ALA A 19 15.67 -7.17 -4.93
N GLY A 20 15.75 -7.94 -6.03
CA GLY A 20 16.80 -8.93 -6.27
C GLY A 20 16.49 -10.36 -5.81
N PHE A 21 15.24 -10.67 -5.43
CA PHE A 21 14.85 -12.05 -5.12
C PHE A 21 14.70 -12.88 -6.40
N GLU A 22 15.41 -14.00 -6.48
CA GLU A 22 15.32 -14.94 -7.61
C GLU A 22 14.09 -15.87 -7.52
N GLY A 23 13.55 -16.06 -6.32
CA GLY A 23 12.39 -16.89 -6.06
C GLY A 23 11.82 -16.69 -4.66
N VAL A 24 10.58 -17.11 -4.47
CA VAL A 24 9.86 -17.02 -3.19
C VAL A 24 8.99 -18.26 -3.02
N GLU A 25 8.91 -18.77 -1.80
CA GLU A 25 8.02 -19.87 -1.45
C GLU A 25 6.54 -19.42 -1.57
N SER A 26 5.67 -20.32 -2.03
CA SER A 26 4.28 -20.03 -2.35
C SER A 26 3.45 -19.46 -1.19
N GLY A 27 3.56 -20.05 0.01
CA GLY A 27 2.91 -19.59 1.24
C GLY A 27 3.44 -18.22 1.68
N SER A 28 4.73 -17.98 1.55
CA SER A 28 5.36 -16.68 1.84
C SER A 28 4.86 -15.58 0.90
N ALA A 29 4.76 -15.88 -0.40
CA ALA A 29 4.19 -14.96 -1.39
C ALA A 29 2.71 -14.65 -1.10
N ASN A 30 1.93 -15.66 -0.72
CA ASN A 30 0.52 -15.49 -0.37
C ASN A 30 0.37 -14.67 0.92
N ALA A 31 1.16 -14.96 1.95
CA ALA A 31 1.15 -14.20 3.20
C ALA A 31 1.53 -12.72 2.97
N LEU A 32 2.54 -12.44 2.15
CA LEU A 32 2.90 -11.08 1.78
C LEU A 32 1.76 -10.38 1.01
N THR A 33 1.10 -11.10 0.10
CA THR A 33 -0.05 -10.59 -0.66
C THR A 33 -1.20 -10.22 0.29
N ASP A 34 -1.49 -11.06 1.28
CA ASP A 34 -2.51 -10.79 2.29
C ASP A 34 -2.18 -9.56 3.14
N VAL A 35 -0.91 -9.44 3.57
CA VAL A 35 -0.43 -8.26 4.31
C VAL A 35 -0.55 -7.00 3.46
N PHE A 36 -0.16 -7.08 2.18
CA PHE A 36 -0.27 -5.95 1.27
C PHE A 36 -1.74 -5.51 1.06
N GLY A 37 -2.65 -6.46 0.87
CA GLY A 37 -4.08 -6.19 0.78
C GLY A 37 -4.64 -5.54 2.06
N LYS A 38 -4.28 -6.07 3.23
CA LYS A 38 -4.68 -5.50 4.53
C LYS A 38 -4.13 -4.09 4.74
N TYR A 39 -2.90 -3.82 4.29
CA TYR A 39 -2.30 -2.50 4.36
C TYR A 39 -3.06 -1.48 3.48
N ILE A 40 -3.41 -1.84 2.24
CA ILE A 40 -4.22 -0.99 1.36
C ILE A 40 -5.58 -0.70 1.98
N GLN A 41 -6.24 -1.71 2.56
CA GLN A 41 -7.52 -1.52 3.25
C GLN A 41 -7.39 -0.60 4.46
N LEU A 42 -6.32 -0.76 5.25
CA LEU A 42 -6.04 0.10 6.39
C LEU A 42 -5.87 1.55 5.93
N LEU A 43 -4.99 1.81 4.97
CA LEU A 43 -4.77 3.16 4.44
C LEU A 43 -6.06 3.79 3.89
N ALA A 44 -6.85 3.04 3.12
CA ALA A 44 -8.12 3.52 2.59
C ALA A 44 -9.12 3.87 3.70
N SER A 45 -9.18 3.06 4.76
CA SER A 45 -10.06 3.29 5.91
C SER A 45 -9.63 4.52 6.72
N THR A 46 -8.33 4.67 6.98
CA THR A 46 -7.75 5.83 7.67
C THR A 46 -8.00 7.11 6.86
N SER A 47 -7.74 7.09 5.55
CA SER A 47 -8.00 8.24 4.67
C SER A 47 -9.49 8.61 4.62
N SER A 48 -10.37 7.62 4.63
CA SER A 48 -11.82 7.85 4.67
C SER A 48 -12.26 8.49 5.98
N GLU A 49 -11.61 8.15 7.10
CA GLU A 49 -11.88 8.74 8.41
C GLU A 49 -11.46 10.22 8.45
N TYR A 50 -10.28 10.58 7.92
CA TYR A 50 -9.88 11.98 7.76
C TYR A 50 -10.88 12.79 6.93
N ALA A 51 -11.35 12.23 5.81
CA ALA A 51 -12.38 12.86 4.99
C ALA A 51 -13.68 13.10 5.79
N ARG A 52 -14.10 12.10 6.57
CA ARG A 52 -15.30 12.16 7.42
C ARG A 52 -15.16 13.20 8.52
N LEU A 53 -13.99 13.29 9.17
CA LEU A 53 -13.68 14.30 10.18
C LEU A 53 -13.70 15.72 9.57
N ALA A 54 -13.34 15.86 8.29
CA ALA A 54 -13.47 17.09 7.53
C ALA A 54 -14.91 17.36 6.99
N GLY A 55 -15.90 16.55 7.37
CA GLY A 55 -17.29 16.69 6.93
C GLY A 55 -17.55 16.28 5.48
N ARG A 56 -16.62 15.57 4.85
CA ARG A 56 -16.72 15.09 3.46
C ARG A 56 -17.06 13.60 3.43
N SER A 57 -17.75 13.18 2.38
CA SER A 57 -18.09 11.76 2.15
C SER A 57 -17.07 11.02 1.29
N HIS A 58 -16.14 11.74 0.65
CA HIS A 58 -15.12 11.17 -0.22
C HIS A 58 -13.76 11.73 0.16
N ALA A 59 -12.77 10.82 0.24
CA ALA A 59 -11.38 11.17 0.45
C ALA A 59 -10.79 11.88 -0.78
N ASN A 60 -9.88 12.81 -0.52
CA ASN A 60 -9.04 13.47 -1.51
C ASN A 60 -7.56 13.13 -1.24
N ALA A 61 -6.66 13.69 -2.03
CA ALA A 61 -5.23 13.42 -1.91
C ALA A 61 -4.65 13.82 -0.54
N LEU A 62 -5.15 14.89 0.10
CA LEU A 62 -4.67 15.32 1.41
C LEU A 62 -5.06 14.34 2.51
N ASP A 63 -6.25 13.74 2.44
CA ASP A 63 -6.64 12.69 3.40
C ASP A 63 -5.75 11.44 3.28
N VAL A 64 -5.29 11.14 2.06
CA VAL A 64 -4.33 10.05 1.83
C VAL A 64 -2.96 10.40 2.41
N VAL A 65 -2.51 11.65 2.28
CA VAL A 65 -1.29 12.13 2.92
C VAL A 65 -1.40 12.04 4.45
N ASP A 66 -2.52 12.46 5.03
CA ASP A 66 -2.77 12.34 6.47
C ASP A 66 -2.81 10.87 6.91
N GLY A 67 -3.45 10.00 6.13
CA GLY A 67 -3.46 8.56 6.37
C GLY A 67 -2.08 7.92 6.30
N LEU A 68 -1.24 8.30 5.33
CA LEU A 68 0.15 7.84 5.24
C LEU A 68 0.97 8.31 6.46
N ASN A 69 0.84 9.58 6.83
CA ASN A 69 1.52 10.13 8.00
C ASN A 69 1.15 9.38 9.29
N GLU A 70 -0.13 9.05 9.49
CA GLU A 70 -0.58 8.25 10.64
C GLU A 70 0.01 6.83 10.63
N LEU A 71 0.17 6.25 9.44
CA LEU A 71 0.85 4.96 9.23
C LEU A 71 2.39 5.09 9.22
N SER A 72 2.92 6.22 9.70
CA SER A 72 4.37 6.50 9.82
C SER A 72 5.13 6.54 8.49
N ILE A 73 4.43 6.86 7.39
CA ILE A 73 5.03 7.19 6.09
C ILE A 73 4.87 8.68 5.86
N ASP A 74 5.95 9.44 5.97
CA ASP A 74 5.94 10.85 5.64
C ASP A 74 6.09 11.09 4.13
N LEU A 75 5.51 12.18 3.61
CA LEU A 75 5.52 12.45 2.18
C LEU A 75 6.94 12.65 1.61
N LYS A 76 7.88 13.12 2.43
CA LYS A 76 9.24 13.37 1.98
C LYS A 76 10.01 12.06 1.78
N SER A 77 9.90 11.11 2.71
CA SER A 77 10.51 9.79 2.51
C SER A 77 9.92 9.05 1.30
N LEU A 78 8.64 9.24 1.00
CA LEU A 78 8.03 8.72 -0.22
C LEU A 78 8.60 9.38 -1.49
N GLU A 79 8.81 10.70 -1.48
CA GLU A 79 9.46 11.42 -2.58
C GLU A 79 10.90 10.93 -2.80
N ASP A 80 11.66 10.77 -1.72
CA ASP A 80 13.04 10.26 -1.78
C ASP A 80 13.07 8.84 -2.36
N TRP A 81 12.14 7.97 -1.95
CA TRP A 81 12.02 6.61 -2.48
C TRP A 81 11.71 6.58 -3.99
N LEU A 82 10.79 7.44 -4.45
CA LEU A 82 10.42 7.54 -5.88
C LEU A 82 11.62 7.91 -6.78
N GLN A 83 12.61 8.64 -6.26
CA GLN A 83 13.81 9.00 -7.01
C GLN A 83 14.82 7.84 -7.15
N VAL A 84 14.75 6.84 -6.26
CA VAL A 84 15.71 5.74 -6.19
C VAL A 84 15.16 4.47 -6.81
N ASP A 85 13.93 4.10 -6.43
CA ASP A 85 13.34 2.78 -6.72
C ASP A 85 12.00 2.85 -7.49
N GLY A 86 11.47 4.06 -7.71
CA GLY A 86 10.13 4.32 -8.28
C GLY A 86 9.99 4.18 -9.79
#